data_AF-A0A3P7JHC4-F1
#
_entry.id   AF-A0A3P7JHC4-F1
#
_cell.length_a   1.000
_cell.length_b   1.000
_cell.length_c   1.000
_cell.angle_alpha   90.00
_cell.angle_beta   90.00
_cell.angle_gamma   90.00
#
_symmetry.space_group_name_H-M   'P 1'
#
loop_
_entity.id
_entity.type
_entity.pdbx_description
1 polymer ?
#
loop_
_entity_poly.entity_id
_entity_poly.type
_entity_poly.pdbx_seq_one_letter_code
_entity_poly.pdbx_strand_id
1 'polypeptide(L)'
;MYAVNDDMQILSLPYIDPTYVMNFVLPRERFGLVGLLKKLNGTAIQALLSKLEKTLVTVSLPKMKIEANFKLKEALMAMGITDIFTADADLTGITKSQPSLYVSDAVHKALIEVSVLKTIIL
;
A
#
# COMPACT_ATOMS: atom_id res chain seq x y z
N MET A 1 4.73 3.01 -18.01
CA MET A 1 4.12 1.77 -18.55
C MET A 1 2.64 1.78 -18.17
N TYR A 2 1.81 1.09 -18.93
CA TYR A 2 0.36 1.13 -18.75
C TYR A 2 -0.24 -0.25 -19.01
N ALA A 3 -1.29 -0.59 -18.25
CA ALA A 3 -2.09 -1.79 -18.43
C ALA A 3 -3.53 -1.54 -18.01
N VAL A 4 -4.47 -2.31 -18.54
CA VAL A 4 -5.90 -2.21 -18.22
C VAL A 4 -6.57 -3.58 -18.25
N ASN A 5 -7.59 -3.77 -17.42
CA ASN A 5 -8.53 -4.89 -17.48
C ASN A 5 -9.97 -4.40 -17.32
N ASP A 6 -10.91 -5.30 -17.00
CA ASP A 6 -12.32 -4.95 -16.86
C ASP A 6 -12.62 -4.07 -15.62
N ASP A 7 -11.85 -4.20 -14.55
CA ASP A 7 -12.10 -3.51 -13.29
C ASP A 7 -11.28 -2.20 -13.14
N MET A 8 -10.03 -2.17 -13.64
CA MET A 8 -9.07 -1.10 -13.34
C MET A 8 -8.02 -0.86 -14.43
N GLN A 9 -7.41 0.32 -14.36
CA GLN A 9 -6.25 0.75 -15.13
C GLN A 9 -5.06 0.91 -14.18
N ILE A 10 -3.85 0.55 -14.62
CA ILE A 10 -2.61 0.81 -13.90
C ILE A 10 -1.68 1.66 -14.77
N LEU A 11 -1.20 2.76 -14.19
CA LEU A 11 -0.10 3.55 -14.71
C LEU A 11 1.12 3.36 -13.81
N SER A 12 2.23 2.91 -14.39
CA SER A 12 3.50 2.71 -13.67
C SER A 12 4.53 3.74 -14.12
N LEU A 13 4.97 4.56 -13.18
CA LEU A 13 5.96 5.62 -13.38
C LEU A 13 7.22 5.29 -12.58
N PRO A 14 8.37 5.00 -13.23
CA PRO A 14 9.62 4.81 -12.53
C PRO A 14 10.12 6.14 -11.94
N TYR A 15 10.80 6.07 -10.80
CA TYR A 15 11.54 7.21 -10.26
C TYR A 15 12.89 7.37 -10.97
N ILE A 16 13.64 8.42 -10.61
CA ILE A 16 15.02 8.62 -11.07
C ILE A 16 15.86 7.38 -10.73
N ASP A 17 15.68 6.85 -9.52
CA ASP A 17 16.19 5.54 -9.15
C ASP A 17 15.27 4.47 -9.73
N PRO A 18 15.76 3.63 -10.68
CA PRO A 18 14.94 2.63 -11.36
C PRO A 18 14.53 1.47 -10.44
N THR A 19 15.07 1.38 -9.22
CA THR A 19 14.64 0.38 -8.23
C THR A 19 13.27 0.70 -7.63
N TYR A 20 12.79 1.94 -7.78
CA TYR A 20 11.48 2.38 -7.29
C TYR A 20 10.55 2.73 -8.44
N VAL A 21 9.30 2.27 -8.34
CA VAL A 21 8.23 2.56 -9.29
C VAL A 21 6.97 2.93 -8.53
N MET A 22 6.35 4.05 -8.90
CA MET A 22 5.01 4.42 -8.41
C MET A 22 3.95 3.85 -9.34
N ASN A 23 3.05 3.05 -8.79
CA ASN A 23 1.90 2.48 -9.51
C ASN A 23 0.64 3.24 -9.09
N PHE A 24 -0.04 3.84 -10.07
CA PHE A 24 -1.34 4.47 -9.90
C PHE A 24 -2.40 3.50 -10.38
N VAL A 25 -3.28 3.07 -9.47
CA VAL A 25 -4.42 2.21 -9.79
C VAL A 25 -5.67 3.08 -9.88
N LEU A 26 -6.32 3.07 -11.04
CA LEU A 26 -7.52 3.84 -11.31
C LEU A 26 -8.69 2.89 -11.62
N PRO A 27 -9.73 2.82 -10.77
CA PRO A 27 -10.96 2.08 -11.09
C PRO A 27 -11.57 2.56 -12.40
N ARG A 28 -12.08 1.65 -13.23
CA ARG A 28 -12.80 2.01 -14.46
C ARG A 28 -14.22 2.51 -14.18
N GLU A 29 -14.86 1.95 -13.16
CA GLU A 29 -16.15 2.41 -12.70
C GLU A 29 -16.01 3.71 -11.90
N ARG A 30 -16.82 4.71 -12.24
CA ARG A 30 -16.87 5.97 -11.52
C ARG A 30 -17.37 5.72 -10.09
N PHE A 31 -16.61 6.19 -9.10
CA PHE A 31 -16.85 5.89 -7.67
C PHE A 31 -16.70 4.40 -7.30
N GLY A 32 -16.13 3.57 -8.18
CA GLY A 32 -15.96 2.13 -7.98
C GLY A 32 -14.81 1.73 -7.05
N LEU A 33 -14.14 2.67 -6.37
CA LEU A 33 -12.97 2.37 -5.52
C LEU A 33 -13.29 1.36 -4.41
N VAL A 34 -14.42 1.54 -3.71
CA VAL A 34 -14.82 0.63 -2.63
C VAL A 34 -15.10 -0.78 -3.16
N GLY A 35 -15.74 -0.88 -4.33
CA GLY A 35 -15.99 -2.16 -5.01
C GLY A 35 -14.69 -2.84 -5.45
N LEU A 36 -13.78 -2.07 -6.04
CA LEU A 36 -12.47 -2.55 -6.46
C LEU A 36 -11.66 -3.09 -5.27
N LEU A 37 -11.58 -2.34 -4.16
CA LEU A 37 -10.83 -2.74 -2.97
C LEU A 37 -11.27 -4.09 -2.40
N LYS A 38 -12.55 -4.46 -2.53
CA LYS A 38 -13.06 -5.77 -2.07
C LYS A 38 -12.61 -6.93 -2.96
N LYS A 39 -12.37 -6.67 -4.25
CA LYS A 39 -11.88 -7.68 -5.21
C LYS A 39 -10.36 -7.74 -5.26
N LEU A 40 -9.70 -6.65 -4.85
CA LEU A 40 -8.27 -6.47 -4.98
C LEU A 40 -7.52 -7.40 -4.02
N ASN A 41 -6.59 -8.16 -4.57
CA ASN A 41 -5.70 -9.03 -3.82
C ASN A 41 -4.33 -9.10 -4.51
N GLY A 42 -3.36 -9.76 -3.87
CA GLY A 42 -2.00 -9.86 -4.40
C GLY A 42 -1.94 -10.46 -5.81
N THR A 43 -2.73 -11.50 -6.09
CA THR A 43 -2.79 -12.16 -7.40
C THR A 43 -3.35 -11.23 -8.47
N ALA A 44 -4.44 -10.51 -8.18
CA ALA A 44 -5.06 -9.57 -9.11
C ALA A 44 -4.11 -8.41 -9.47
N ILE A 45 -3.37 -7.89 -8.48
CA ILE A 45 -2.36 -6.85 -8.70
C ILE A 45 -1.23 -7.39 -9.59
N GLN A 46 -0.64 -8.53 -9.22
CA GLN A 46 0.46 -9.13 -9.98
C GLN A 46 0.07 -9.46 -11.43
N ALA A 47 -1.14 -10.00 -11.63
CA ALA A 47 -1.66 -10.32 -12.95
C ALA A 47 -1.86 -9.10 -13.86
N LEU A 48 -2.10 -7.91 -13.29
CA LEU A 48 -2.19 -6.68 -14.06
C LEU A 48 -0.81 -6.04 -14.27
N LEU A 49 0.08 -6.12 -13.27
CA LEU A 49 1.46 -5.65 -13.40
C LEU A 49 2.26 -6.42 -14.46
N SER A 50 1.98 -7.73 -14.64
CA SER A 50 2.64 -8.53 -15.69
C SER A 50 2.23 -8.15 -17.12
N LYS A 51 1.18 -7.34 -17.29
CA LYS A 51 0.67 -6.86 -18.58
C LYS A 51 1.08 -5.42 -18.88
N LEU A 52 2.01 -4.86 -18.11
CA LEU A 52 2.49 -3.50 -18.30
C LEU A 52 3.28 -3.38 -19.60
N GLU A 53 2.85 -2.47 -20.46
CA GLU A 53 3.51 -2.19 -21.73
C GLU A 53 3.84 -0.70 -21.86
N LYS A 54 4.81 -0.38 -22.73
CA LYS A 54 5.08 1.02 -23.10
C LYS A 54 3.94 1.49 -24.00
N THR A 55 3.15 2.44 -23.51
CA THR A 55 1.96 2.95 -24.22
C THR A 55 1.92 4.46 -24.13
N LEU A 56 1.60 5.09 -25.26
CA LEU A 56 1.34 6.53 -25.34
C LEU A 56 0.04 6.90 -24.67
N VAL A 57 0.14 7.57 -23.53
CA VAL A 57 -1.01 8.00 -22.73
C VAL A 57 -0.88 9.45 -22.32
N THR A 58 -2.01 10.17 -22.30
CA THR A 58 -2.08 11.49 -21.68
C THR A 58 -2.46 11.33 -20.22
N VAL A 59 -1.58 11.77 -19.32
CA VAL A 59 -1.77 11.65 -17.88
C VAL A 59 -2.08 13.01 -17.28
N SER A 60 -3.17 13.08 -16.51
CA SER A 60 -3.43 14.20 -15.59
C SER A 60 -3.36 13.66 -14.16
N LEU A 61 -2.38 14.13 -13.40
CA LEU A 61 -2.16 13.70 -12.03
C LEU A 61 -2.27 14.91 -11.08
N PRO A 62 -3.19 14.89 -10.10
CA PRO A 62 -3.32 15.98 -9.15
C PRO A 62 -2.11 16.01 -8.21
N LYS A 63 -1.74 17.21 -7.76
CA LYS A 63 -0.87 17.33 -6.59
C LYS A 63 -1.63 16.81 -5.38
N MET A 64 -1.02 15.97 -4.58
CA MET A 64 -1.65 15.43 -3.39
C MET A 64 -0.66 15.23 -2.27
N LYS A 65 -1.16 15.40 -1.05
CA LYS A 65 -0.46 15.07 0.18
C LYS A 65 -1.38 14.20 1.02
N ILE A 66 -0.94 12.99 1.33
CA ILE A 66 -1.67 12.02 2.13
C ILE A 66 -0.87 11.78 3.40
N GLU A 67 -1.49 12.02 4.54
CA GLU A 67 -0.95 11.65 5.85
C GLU A 67 -1.87 10.61 6.47
N ALA A 68 -1.30 9.51 6.93
CA ALA A 68 -2.04 8.43 7.58
C ALA A 68 -1.36 8.01 8.88
N ASN A 69 -2.17 7.80 9.91
CA ASN A 69 -1.76 7.23 11.19
C ASN A 69 -2.61 5.99 11.43
N PHE A 70 -1.97 4.83 11.53
CA PHE A 70 -2.64 3.55 11.70
C PHE A 70 -2.38 3.02 13.11
N LYS A 71 -3.46 2.61 13.78
CA LYS A 71 -3.40 1.79 14.99
C LYS A 71 -3.15 0.35 14.57
N LEU A 72 -1.86 0.01 14.43
CA LEU A 72 -1.45 -1.26 13.87
C LEU A 72 -1.76 -2.42 14.81
N LYS A 73 -1.81 -2.18 16.12
CA LYS A 73 -2.19 -3.18 17.13
C LYS A 73 -3.48 -3.92 16.77
N GLU A 74 -4.56 -3.18 16.52
CA GLU A 74 -5.89 -3.75 16.21
C GLU A 74 -5.85 -4.58 14.92
N ALA A 75 -5.15 -4.10 13.89
CA ALA A 75 -4.98 -4.81 12.63
C ALA A 75 -4.16 -6.10 12.79
N LEU A 76 -3.05 -6.05 13.54
CA LEU A 76 -2.20 -7.22 13.80
C LEU A 76 -2.95 -8.29 14.60
N MET A 77 -3.73 -7.88 15.60
CA MET A 77 -4.59 -8.80 16.36
C MET A 77 -5.63 -9.46 15.45
N ALA A 78 -6.28 -8.70 14.56
CA ALA A 78 -7.23 -9.24 13.58
C ALA A 78 -6.57 -10.22 12.59
N MET A 79 -5.25 -10.12 12.37
CA MET A 79 -4.45 -11.05 11.57
C MET A 79 -3.95 -12.27 12.38
N GLY A 80 -4.26 -12.37 13.67
CA GLY A 80 -3.86 -13.48 14.54
C GLY A 80 -2.58 -13.25 15.36
N ILE A 81 -1.99 -12.05 15.29
CA ILE A 81 -0.84 -11.68 16.12
C ILE A 81 -1.39 -11.06 17.43
N THR A 82 -1.73 -11.91 18.39
CA THR A 82 -2.41 -11.51 19.63
C THR A 82 -1.50 -11.53 20.85
N ASP A 83 -0.76 -12.61 21.05
CA ASP A 83 -0.12 -12.93 22.34
C ASP A 83 0.89 -11.86 22.74
N ILE A 84 1.63 -11.33 21.76
CA ILE A 84 2.62 -10.25 21.94
C ILE A 84 2.05 -8.99 22.60
N PHE A 85 0.73 -8.77 22.52
CA PHE A 85 0.04 -7.60 23.09
C PHE A 85 -0.58 -7.85 24.47
N THR A 86 -0.35 -9.03 25.05
CA THR A 86 -0.93 -9.48 26.32
C THR A 86 0.15 -9.88 27.32
N ALA A 87 -0.25 -10.17 28.57
CA ALA A 87 0.68 -10.70 29.57
C ALA A 87 1.25 -12.08 29.23
N ASP A 88 0.64 -12.80 28.27
CA ASP A 88 1.08 -14.11 27.79
C ASP A 88 2.24 -14.02 26.77
N ALA A 89 2.68 -12.80 26.44
CA ALA A 89 3.79 -12.59 25.50
C ALA A 89 5.09 -13.24 25.99
N ASP A 90 5.67 -14.13 25.19
CA ASP A 90 7.02 -14.63 25.41
C ASP A 90 8.05 -13.76 24.67
N LEU A 91 8.57 -12.75 25.38
CA LEU A 91 9.67 -11.89 24.92
C LEU A 91 11.00 -12.21 25.64
N THR A 92 11.18 -13.45 26.10
CA THR A 92 12.38 -13.86 26.87
C THR A 92 13.69 -13.76 26.07
N GLY A 93 13.60 -13.75 24.74
CA GLY A 93 14.72 -13.46 23.84
C GLY A 93 15.23 -12.02 23.91
N ILE A 94 14.41 -11.08 24.40
CA ILE A 94 14.79 -9.67 24.61
C ILE A 94 15.28 -9.46 26.04
N THR A 95 14.53 -9.95 27.04
CA THR A 95 14.91 -9.87 28.45
C THR A 95 14.29 -10.99 29.26
N LYS A 96 14.99 -11.44 30.31
CA LYS A 96 14.49 -12.45 31.27
C LYS A 96 14.01 -11.84 32.59
N SER A 97 14.02 -10.51 32.71
CA SER A 97 13.64 -9.80 33.94
C SER A 97 12.13 -9.86 34.19
N GLN A 98 11.75 -9.83 35.47
CA GLN A 98 10.35 -9.74 35.91
C GLN A 98 9.97 -8.30 36.28
N PRO A 99 8.72 -7.85 35.99
CA PRO A 99 7.67 -8.58 35.28
C PRO A 99 7.99 -8.78 33.79
N SER A 100 7.43 -9.84 33.19
CA SER A 100 7.59 -10.13 31.76
C SER A 100 7.15 -8.96 30.87
N LEU A 101 7.89 -8.72 29.78
CA LEU A 101 7.55 -7.68 28.80
C LEU A 101 6.44 -8.12 27.85
N TYR A 102 5.65 -7.15 27.42
CA TYR A 102 4.71 -7.28 26.31
C TYR A 102 4.66 -5.97 25.52
N VAL A 103 4.17 -6.02 24.29
CA VAL A 103 3.98 -4.82 23.46
C VAL A 103 2.68 -4.13 23.87
N SER A 104 2.79 -2.90 24.35
CA SER A 104 1.62 -2.11 24.73
C SER A 104 0.82 -1.64 23.51
N ASP A 105 1.51 -1.12 22.49
CA ASP A 105 0.92 -0.58 21.28
C ASP A 105 1.84 -0.70 20.06
N ALA A 106 1.26 -0.61 18.87
CA ALA A 106 1.98 -0.56 17.60
C ALA A 106 1.35 0.54 16.72
N VAL A 107 2.15 1.56 16.40
CA VAL A 107 1.72 2.73 15.62
C VAL A 107 2.52 2.81 14.33
N HIS A 108 1.82 3.01 13.22
CA HIS A 108 2.44 3.24 11.91
C HIS A 108 1.99 4.59 11.34
N LYS A 109 2.94 5.50 11.11
CA LYS A 109 2.68 6.80 10.49
C LYS A 109 3.32 6.82 9.10
N ALA A 110 2.53 7.21 8.10
CA ALA A 110 2.96 7.32 6.72
C ALA A 110 2.58 8.69 6.15
N LEU A 111 3.48 9.23 5.32
CA LEU A 111 3.28 10.45 4.54
C LEU A 111 3.64 10.13 3.09
N ILE A 112 2.74 10.48 2.16
CA ILE A 112 3.02 10.49 0.73
C ILE A 112 2.72 11.89 0.21
N GLU A 113 3.69 12.47 -0.49
CA GLU A 113 3.50 13.72 -1.21
C GLU A 113 3.83 13.50 -2.68
N VAL A 114 2.85 13.78 -3.53
CA VAL A 114 3.00 13.76 -4.99
C VAL A 114 2.93 15.20 -5.45
N SER A 115 4.06 15.72 -5.89
CA SER A 115 4.15 17.02 -6.54
C SER A 115 4.00 16.88 -8.05
N VAL A 116 3.86 18.01 -8.76
CA VAL A 116 3.51 18.03 -10.19
C VAL A 116 4.50 17.19 -10.99
N LEU A 117 4.02 16.08 -11.52
CA LEU A 117 4.63 15.48 -12.69
C LEU A 117 4.15 16.32 -13.88
N LYS A 118 5.10 16.99 -14.55
CA LYS A 118 4.85 17.67 -15.83
C LYS A 118 4.09 16.71 -16.73
N THR A 119 3.18 17.21 -17.59
CA THR A 119 2.54 16.39 -18.63
C THR A 119 3.59 15.55 -19.34
N ILE A 120 3.61 14.25 -19.07
CA ILE A 120 4.52 13.33 -19.74
C ILE A 120 3.71 12.69 -20.86
N ILE A 121 4.06 13.03 -22.10
CA ILE A 121 3.70 12.26 -23.27
C ILE A 121 4.78 11.18 -23.37
N LEU A 122 4.45 9.93 -23.03
CA LEU A 122 5.40 8.80 -23.06
C LEU A 122 5.23 7.94 -24.30
#